data_AF-A0A5P1EF34-F1
#
_entry.id   AF-A0A5P1EF34-F1
#
_cell.length_a   1.000
_cell.length_b   1.000
_cell.length_c   1.000
_cell.angle_alpha   90.00
_cell.angle_beta   90.00
_cell.angle_gamma   90.00
#
_symmetry.space_group_name_H-M   'P 1'
#
loop_
_entity.id
_entity.type
_entity.pdbx_description
1 polymer ?
#
loop_
_entity_poly.entity_id
_entity_poly.type
_entity_poly.pdbx_seq_one_letter_code
_entity_poly.pdbx_strand_id
1 'polypeptide(L)'
;MGLLNLGHSVRDRLSNTLLAHTNELFVLFSRFIKQGKGMLQPHQLLAEYKDVIPEADHENLKDGVFEDVLKAAQEAIVLPPWVALAIRPRHGVWQYVRVNVSELTMQELTVAKYLQFKEELAKRWVF
;
A
#
# COMPACT_ATOMS: atom_id res chain seq x y z
N MET A 1 0.94 17.21 -10.78
CA MET A 1 -0.37 16.59 -11.09
C MET A 1 -0.12 15.47 -12.09
N GLY A 2 0.45 14.36 -11.59
CA GLY A 2 0.86 13.23 -12.41
C GLY A 2 -0.36 12.47 -12.89
N LEU A 3 -0.62 12.56 -14.20
CA LEU A 3 -1.60 11.72 -14.86
C LEU A 3 -1.20 10.25 -14.61
N LEU A 4 -2.04 9.53 -13.85
CA LEU A 4 -2.00 8.06 -13.78
C LEU A 4 -2.34 7.53 -15.18
N ASN A 5 -1.32 7.52 -16.04
CA ASN A 5 -1.43 7.31 -17.48
C ASN A 5 -1.86 5.87 -17.76
N LEU A 6 -2.79 5.72 -18.71
CA LEU A 6 -3.69 4.57 -18.92
C LEU A 6 -3.02 3.25 -19.40
N GLY A 7 -1.70 3.11 -19.33
CA GLY A 7 -0.97 2.00 -19.98
C GLY A 7 -0.46 0.88 -19.06
N HIS A 8 -0.10 1.17 -17.81
CA HIS A 8 0.52 0.20 -16.91
C HIS A 8 -0.35 -0.02 -15.66
N SER A 9 -0.53 -1.29 -15.25
CA SER A 9 -1.28 -1.60 -14.02
C SER A 9 -0.61 -0.94 -12.81
N VAL A 10 -1.40 -0.56 -11.78
CA VAL A 10 -0.85 -0.04 -10.51
C VAL A 10 0.16 -1.04 -9.96
N ARG A 11 -0.05 -2.34 -10.17
CA ARG A 11 0.93 -3.35 -9.79
C ARG A 11 2.28 -3.19 -10.44
N ASP A 12 2.33 -3.03 -11.77
CA ASP A 12 3.63 -2.92 -12.45
C ASP A 12 4.36 -1.66 -12.00
N ARG A 13 3.64 -0.58 -11.71
CA ARG A 13 4.21 0.65 -11.14
C ARG A 13 4.74 0.43 -9.73
N LEU A 14 3.95 -0.14 -8.81
CA LEU A 14 4.44 -0.44 -7.46
C LEU A 14 5.58 -1.46 -7.47
N SER A 15 5.54 -2.49 -8.32
CA SER A 15 6.61 -3.48 -8.42
C SER A 15 7.92 -2.85 -8.90
N ASN A 16 7.85 -1.94 -9.87
CA ASN A 16 9.03 -1.18 -10.32
C ASN A 16 9.57 -0.25 -9.23
N THR A 17 8.69 0.40 -8.44
CA THR A 17 9.12 1.22 -7.31
C THR A 17 9.67 0.38 -6.16
N LEU A 18 9.08 -0.79 -5.88
CA LEU A 18 9.56 -1.76 -4.90
C LEU A 18 10.98 -2.19 -5.20
N LEU A 19 11.30 -2.51 -6.46
CA LEU A 19 12.66 -2.88 -6.86
C LEU A 19 13.65 -1.72 -6.80
N ALA A 20 13.18 -0.48 -6.98
CA ALA A 20 14.04 0.71 -6.97
C ALA A 20 14.35 1.21 -5.56
N HIS A 21 13.43 1.03 -4.61
CA HIS A 21 13.46 1.62 -3.26
C HIS A 21 13.01 0.61 -2.20
N THR A 22 13.59 -0.58 -2.27
CA THR A 22 13.23 -1.75 -1.43
C THR A 22 13.34 -1.43 0.07
N ASN A 23 14.34 -0.64 0.47
CA ASN A 23 14.65 -0.39 1.87
C ASN A 23 13.65 0.55 2.54
N GLU A 24 13.33 1.67 1.89
CA GLU A 24 12.37 2.67 2.38
C GLU A 24 10.97 2.07 2.49
N LEU A 25 10.58 1.30 1.47
CA LEU A 25 9.29 0.62 1.45
C LEU A 25 9.22 -0.49 2.51
N PHE A 26 10.29 -1.25 2.70
CA PHE A 26 10.35 -2.21 3.80
C PHE A 26 10.17 -1.53 5.16
N VAL A 27 10.84 -0.38 5.40
CA VAL A 27 10.69 0.38 6.64
C VAL A 27 9.25 0.86 6.83
N LEU A 28 8.63 1.40 5.78
CA LEU A 28 7.25 1.86 5.81
C LEU A 28 6.26 0.73 6.10
N PHE A 29 6.31 -0.36 5.33
CA PHE A 29 5.42 -1.49 5.53
C PHE A 29 5.67 -2.18 6.88
N SER A 30 6.90 -2.20 7.36
CA SER A 30 7.22 -2.68 8.71
C SER A 30 6.56 -1.83 9.80
N ARG A 31 6.44 -0.51 9.61
CA ARG A 31 5.70 0.36 10.54
C ARG A 31 4.20 0.04 10.52
N PHE A 32 3.61 -0.17 9.35
CA PHE A 32 2.21 -0.62 9.26
C PHE A 32 1.99 -1.94 10.03
N ILE A 33 2.88 -2.92 9.85
CA ILE A 33 2.81 -4.20 10.56
C ILE A 33 2.98 -4.01 12.09
N LYS A 34 3.85 -3.11 12.54
CA LYS A 34 4.07 -2.82 13.96
C LYS A 34 2.84 -2.26 14.66
N GLN A 35 1.92 -1.61 13.93
CA GLN A 35 0.63 -1.16 14.49
C GLN A 35 -0.32 -2.34 14.79
N GLY A 36 0.00 -3.55 14.32
CA GLY A 36 -0.74 -4.78 14.59
C GLY A 36 -1.87 -5.05 13.62
N LYS A 37 -2.66 -6.10 13.90
CA LYS A 37 -3.85 -6.46 13.12
C LYS A 37 -4.84 -5.30 13.17
N GLY A 38 -5.16 -4.72 12.01
CA GLY A 38 -5.94 -3.48 11.97
C GLY A 38 -6.25 -2.97 10.57
N MET A 39 -6.89 -1.81 10.54
CA MET A 39 -7.18 -1.07 9.32
C MET A 39 -6.57 0.32 9.42
N LEU A 40 -5.86 0.73 8.37
CA LEU A 40 -5.25 2.05 8.25
C LEU A 40 -6.04 2.89 7.24
N GLN A 41 -6.35 4.10 7.66
CA GLN A 41 -7.02 5.12 6.85
C GLN A 41 -6.00 5.89 6.01
N PRO A 42 -6.42 6.59 4.93
CA PRO A 42 -5.50 7.30 4.03
C PRO A 42 -4.56 8.28 4.74
N HIS A 43 -5.08 9.02 5.73
CA HIS A 43 -4.29 9.97 6.49
C HIS A 43 -3.19 9.28 7.33
N GLN A 44 -3.45 8.07 7.84
CA GLN A 44 -2.45 7.29 8.60
C GLN A 44 -1.37 6.75 7.67
N LEU A 45 -1.75 6.29 6.47
CA LEU A 45 -0.80 5.83 5.45
C LEU A 45 0.16 6.95 5.03
N LEU A 46 -0.39 8.15 4.79
CA LEU A 46 0.40 9.32 4.40
C LEU A 46 1.26 9.86 5.54
N ALA A 47 0.76 9.82 6.79
CA ALA A 47 1.54 10.26 7.95
C ALA A 47 2.80 9.40 8.14
N GLU A 48 2.67 8.07 8.10
CA GLU A 48 3.81 7.16 8.20
C GLU A 48 4.78 7.31 7.01
N TYR A 49 4.26 7.52 5.80
CA TYR A 49 5.10 7.78 4.63
C TYR A 49 5.97 9.03 4.82
N LYS A 50 5.38 10.14 5.27
CA LYS A 50 6.10 11.39 5.51
C LYS A 50 7.11 11.30 6.65
N ASP A 51 6.87 10.44 7.64
CA ASP A 51 7.81 10.22 8.75
C ASP A 51 9.01 9.36 8.32
N VAL A 52 8.79 8.38 7.43
CA VAL A 52 9.88 7.55 6.88
C VAL A 52 10.70 8.31 5.84
N ILE A 53 10.04 9.14 5.04
CA ILE A 53 10.65 9.84 3.92
C ILE A 53 10.39 11.34 4.11
N PRO A 54 11.39 12.12 4.55
CA PRO A 54 11.27 13.57 4.69
C PRO A 54 11.02 14.24 3.33
N GLU A 55 10.29 15.36 3.31
CA GLU A 55 9.92 16.08 2.07
C GLU A 55 11.13 16.48 1.20
N ALA A 56 12.31 16.66 1.81
CA ALA A 56 13.56 16.94 1.09
C ALA A 56 14.07 15.77 0.24
N ASP A 57 13.70 14.53 0.58
CA ASP A 57 14.09 13.31 -0.13
C ASP A 57 13.00 12.82 -1.11
N HIS A 58 11.85 13.50 -1.16
CA HIS A 58 10.74 13.15 -2.06
C HIS A 58 11.13 13.26 -3.54
N GLU A 59 12.06 14.16 -3.88
CA GLU A 59 12.58 14.33 -5.24
C GLU A 59 13.51 13.19 -5.67
N ASN A 60 14.15 12.47 -4.72
CA ASN A 60 15.07 11.36 -4.99
C ASN A 60 14.36 10.01 -5.18
N LEU A 61 13.15 9.86 -4.60
CA LEU A 61 12.29 8.69 -4.82
C LEU A 61 11.57 8.79 -6.16
N LYS A 62 12.22 8.32 -7.23
CA LYS A 62 11.68 8.13 -8.60
C LYS A 62 10.22 8.61 -8.76
N ASP A 63 10.09 9.92 -8.96
CA ASP A 63 8.94 10.63 -9.51
C ASP A 63 7.60 10.47 -8.78
N GLY A 64 7.56 10.45 -7.44
CA GLY A 64 6.29 10.56 -6.69
C GLY A 64 5.28 9.45 -6.97
N VAL A 65 5.66 8.40 -7.71
CA VAL A 65 4.75 7.35 -8.19
C VAL A 65 4.17 6.58 -7.02
N PHE A 66 5.00 6.31 -6.01
CA PHE A 66 4.55 5.62 -4.81
C PHE A 66 3.75 6.54 -3.89
N GLU A 67 4.12 7.82 -3.81
CA GLU A 67 3.32 8.81 -3.08
C GLU A 67 1.94 8.98 -3.72
N ASP A 68 1.85 9.03 -5.05
CA ASP A 68 0.59 9.07 -5.82
C ASP A 68 -0.26 7.82 -5.56
N VAL A 69 0.37 6.66 -5.47
CA VAL A 69 -0.29 5.41 -5.10
C VAL A 69 -0.87 5.49 -3.69
N LEU A 70 -0.10 5.96 -2.71
CA LEU A 70 -0.56 6.11 -1.33
C LEU A 70 -1.65 7.19 -1.20
N LYS A 71 -1.54 8.29 -1.95
CA LYS A 71 -2.58 9.32 -2.06
C LYS A 71 -3.86 8.77 -2.66
N ALA A 72 -3.75 7.84 -3.62
CA ALA A 72 -4.89 7.14 -4.21
C ALA A 72 -5.41 5.97 -3.34
N ALA A 73 -4.64 5.51 -2.34
CA ALA A 73 -5.05 4.44 -1.43
C ALA A 73 -6.19 4.93 -0.53
N GLN A 74 -7.29 4.19 -0.51
CA GLN A 74 -8.47 4.49 0.30
C GLN A 74 -8.43 3.83 1.67
N GLU A 75 -7.76 2.69 1.77
CA GLU A 75 -7.59 1.95 3.01
C GLU A 75 -6.47 0.92 2.84
N ALA A 76 -5.81 0.58 3.95
CA ALA A 76 -4.99 -0.61 4.05
C ALA A 76 -5.50 -1.52 5.16
N ILE A 77 -5.48 -2.82 4.93
CA ILE A 77 -5.77 -3.86 5.92
C ILE A 77 -4.45 -4.50 6.28
N VAL A 78 -4.15 -4.50 7.58
CA VAL A 78 -2.94 -5.10 8.12
C VAL A 78 -3.31 -6.43 8.77
N LEU A 79 -2.84 -7.52 8.16
CA LEU A 79 -2.93 -8.88 8.68
C LEU A 79 -1.53 -9.49 8.61
N PRO A 80 -0.67 -9.32 9.63
CA PRO A 80 0.73 -9.71 9.54
C PRO A 80 0.94 -11.16 9.07
N PRO A 81 1.86 -11.42 8.11
CA PRO A 81 2.85 -10.51 7.53
C PRO A 81 2.34 -9.69 6.31
N TRP A 82 1.04 -9.69 6.06
CA TRP A 82 0.43 -9.08 4.88
C TRP A 82 -0.12 -7.68 5.13
N VAL A 83 0.05 -6.81 4.14
CA VAL A 83 -0.66 -5.53 4.05
C VAL A 83 -1.41 -5.50 2.73
N ALA A 84 -2.75 -5.42 2.78
CA ALA A 84 -3.61 -5.34 1.61
C ALA A 84 -4.11 -3.90 1.41
N LEU A 85 -3.89 -3.32 0.24
CA LEU A 85 -4.26 -1.95 -0.11
C LEU A 85 -5.45 -1.95 -1.07
N ALA A 86 -6.45 -1.11 -0.79
CA ALA A 86 -7.46 -0.73 -1.77
C ALA A 86 -7.10 0.64 -2.34
N ILE A 87 -6.85 0.67 -3.65
CA ILE A 87 -6.36 1.85 -4.35
C ILE A 87 -7.44 2.30 -5.34
N ARG A 88 -7.73 3.59 -5.34
CA ARG A 88 -8.72 4.21 -6.23
C ARG A 88 -8.05 5.27 -7.10
N PRO A 89 -7.39 4.87 -8.22
CA PRO A 89 -6.70 5.80 -9.11
C PRO A 89 -7.63 6.85 -9.73
N ARG A 90 -8.88 6.48 -10.00
CA ARG A 90 -9.90 7.33 -10.63
C ARG A 90 -11.30 6.94 -10.19
N HIS A 91 -12.29 7.77 -10.49
CA HIS A 91 -13.69 7.45 -10.22
C HIS A 91 -14.08 6.13 -10.93
N GLY A 92 -14.86 5.28 -10.25
CA GLY A 92 -15.32 4.00 -10.79
C GLY A 92 -14.26 2.91 -10.96
N VAL A 93 -12.97 3.16 -10.71
CA VAL A 93 -11.91 2.17 -10.88
C VAL A 93 -11.21 1.89 -9.56
N TRP A 94 -11.19 0.60 -9.20
CA TRP A 94 -10.52 0.09 -8.02
C TRP A 94 -9.45 -0.92 -8.42
N GLN A 95 -8.34 -0.88 -7.70
CA GLN A 95 -7.27 -1.85 -7.81
C GLN A 95 -6.89 -2.31 -6.40
N TYR A 96 -6.65 -3.60 -6.26
CA TYR A 96 -6.37 -4.21 -4.97
C TYR A 96 -5.04 -4.93 -5.07
N VAL A 97 -4.18 -4.69 -4.08
CA VAL A 97 -2.85 -5.30 -4.04
C VAL A 97 -2.57 -5.78 -2.63
N ARG A 98 -1.79 -6.84 -2.50
CA ARG A 98 -1.20 -7.24 -1.22
C ARG A 98 0.31 -7.22 -1.29
N VAL A 99 0.92 -6.88 -0.18
CA VAL A 99 2.36 -6.90 0.03
C VAL A 99 2.66 -7.89 1.14
N ASN A 100 3.54 -8.85 0.87
CA ASN A 100 4.20 -9.65 1.91
C ASN A 100 5.37 -8.81 2.43
N VAL A 101 5.32 -8.35 3.67
CA VAL A 101 6.40 -7.51 4.21
C VAL A 101 7.66 -8.31 4.48
N SER A 102 7.54 -9.60 4.82
CA SER A 102 8.68 -10.49 5.10
C SER A 102 9.48 -10.84 3.84
N GLU A 103 8.80 -11.01 2.71
CA GLU A 103 9.44 -11.38 1.43
C GLU A 103 9.57 -10.21 0.46
N LEU A 104 8.99 -9.05 0.81
CA LEU A 104 8.86 -7.88 -0.07
C LEU A 104 8.24 -8.18 -1.44
N THR A 105 7.35 -9.18 -1.47
CA THR A 105 6.64 -9.57 -2.69
C THR A 105 5.28 -8.88 -2.76
N MET A 106 4.88 -8.50 -3.97
CA MET A 106 3.59 -7.85 -4.21
C MET A 106 2.77 -8.59 -5.25
N GLN A 107 1.48 -8.68 -5.01
CA GLN A 107 0.53 -9.39 -5.87
C GLN A 107 -0.77 -8.60 -6.01
N GLU A 108 -1.33 -8.59 -7.22
CA GLU A 108 -2.70 -8.11 -7.43
C GLU A 108 -3.69 -9.05 -6.76
N LEU A 109 -4.76 -8.45 -6.25
CA LEU A 109 -5.90 -9.14 -5.67
C LEU A 109 -7.13 -8.90 -6.53
N THR A 110 -7.96 -9.93 -6.61
CA THR A 110 -9.35 -9.76 -7.01
C THR A 110 -10.13 -9.10 -5.88
N VAL A 111 -11.26 -8.48 -6.20
CA VAL A 111 -12.18 -7.91 -5.20
C VAL A 111 -12.52 -8.93 -4.11
N ALA A 112 -12.87 -10.16 -4.51
CA ALA A 112 -13.21 -11.22 -3.57
C ALA A 112 -12.08 -11.54 -2.59
N LYS A 113 -10.83 -11.64 -3.07
CA LYS A 113 -9.66 -11.87 -2.20
C LYS A 113 -9.40 -10.69 -1.27
N TYR A 114 -9.63 -9.46 -1.72
CA TYR A 114 -9.52 -8.29 -0.85
C TYR A 114 -10.60 -8.29 0.25
N LEU A 115 -11.84 -8.63 -0.09
CA LEU A 115 -12.93 -8.71 0.89
C LEU A 115 -12.68 -9.79 1.95
N GLN A 116 -12.06 -10.91 1.58
CA GLN A 116 -11.62 -11.92 2.57
C GLN A 116 -10.68 -11.31 3.62
N PHE A 117 -9.78 -10.39 3.26
CA PHE A 117 -8.96 -9.69 4.26
C PHE A 117 -9.82 -8.86 5.24
N LYS A 118 -10.89 -8.20 4.77
CA LYS A 118 -11.81 -7.45 5.63
C LYS A 118 -12.59 -8.37 6.56
N GLU A 119 -13.04 -9.50 6.05
CA GLU A 119 -13.73 -10.53 6.83
C GLU A 119 -12.82 -11.11 7.91
N GLU A 120 -11.58 -11.46 7.56
CA GLU A 120 -10.57 -11.93 8.52
C GLU A 120 -10.23 -10.87 9.57
N LEU A 121 -10.21 -9.60 9.19
CA LEU A 121 -10.05 -8.50 10.15
C LEU A 121 -11.24 -8.44 11.13
N ALA A 122 -12.46 -8.53 10.61
CA ALA A 122 -13.70 -8.46 11.39
C ALA A 122 -13.91 -9.69 12.29
N LYS A 123 -13.33 -10.84 11.93
CA LYS A 123 -13.26 -12.02 12.82
C LYS A 123 -12.49 -11.64 14.09
N ARG A 124 -13.27 -11.33 15.12
CA ARG A 124 -12.83 -11.22 16.52
C ARG A 124 -12.24 -12.58 16.90
N TRP A 125 -11.06 -12.59 17.52
CA TRP A 125 -10.57 -13.78 18.21
C TRP A 125 -11.64 -14.18 19.24
N VAL A 126 -12.27 -15.33 19.03
CA VAL A 126 -12.98 -16.02 20.10
C VAL A 126 -11.89 -16.56 21.00
N PHE A 127 -11.66 -15.88 22.12
CA PHE A 127 -11.00 -16.47 23.28
C PHE A 127 -12.07 -17.17 24.12
#